data_AF-A0A7X1TQ80-F1
#
_entry.id   AF-A0A7X1TQ80-F1
#
_cell.length_a   1.000
_cell.length_b   1.000
_cell.length_c   1.000
_cell.angle_alpha   90.00
_cell.angle_beta   90.00
_cell.angle_gamma   90.00
#
_symmetry.space_group_name_H-M   'P 1'
#
loop_
_entity.id
_entity.type
_entity.pdbx_description
1 polymer ?
#
loop_
_entity_poly.entity_id
_entity_poly.type
_entity_poly.pdbx_seq_one_letter_code
_entity_poly.pdbx_strand_id
1 'polypeptide(L)'
;TATTEELPGAVPVMDPFHVVRLAGDGLDRCRQRVQQATTGHRGRSGDPLYRARRTLHTGANLLTDKQQRRLHAVFKAEEHLEVEATWGIYQRIIAAYREPDRKKGKQMMKAVIDSVTAGVPTALVEIRRL
;
A
#
# COMPACT_ATOMS: atom_id res chain seq x y z
N THR A 1 0.76 -29.86 1.50
CA THR A 1 -0.61 -29.42 1.16
C THR A 1 -1.04 -30.20 -0.06
N ALA A 2 -2.34 -30.33 -0.33
CA ALA A 2 -2.83 -31.12 -1.48
C ALA A 2 -2.13 -30.77 -2.80
N THR A 3 -1.80 -29.50 -3.05
CA THR A 3 -1.04 -29.07 -4.24
C THR A 3 0.38 -29.63 -4.30
N THR A 4 1.09 -29.74 -3.17
CA THR A 4 2.46 -30.28 -3.12
C THR A 4 2.49 -31.80 -3.36
N GLU A 5 1.44 -32.50 -2.93
CA GLU A 5 1.29 -33.95 -3.11
C GLU A 5 0.95 -34.29 -4.57
N GLU A 6 0.01 -33.55 -5.17
CA GLU A 6 -0.47 -33.82 -6.53
C GLU A 6 0.39 -33.19 -7.63
N LEU A 7 1.12 -32.10 -7.34
CA LEU A 7 1.93 -31.36 -8.29
C LEU A 7 3.32 -31.02 -7.71
N PRO A 8 4.18 -32.02 -7.49
CA PRO A 8 5.46 -31.83 -6.79
C PRO A 8 6.44 -30.88 -7.51
N GLY A 9 6.28 -30.69 -8.82
CA GLY A 9 7.09 -29.76 -9.62
C GLY A 9 6.55 -28.33 -9.73
N ALA A 10 5.35 -28.04 -9.21
CA ALA A 10 4.74 -26.74 -9.32
C ALA A 10 5.26 -25.78 -8.22
N VAL A 11 5.64 -24.57 -8.63
CA VAL A 11 5.98 -23.51 -7.67
C VAL A 11 4.72 -22.73 -7.32
N PRO A 12 4.29 -22.68 -6.05
CA PRO A 12 3.17 -21.85 -5.65
C PRO A 12 3.56 -20.36 -5.77
N VAL A 13 2.71 -19.57 -6.42
CA VAL A 13 2.92 -18.13 -6.61
C VAL A 13 1.67 -17.38 -6.15
N MET A 14 1.85 -16.28 -5.43
CA MET A 14 0.73 -15.38 -5.15
C MET A 14 0.30 -14.65 -6.42
N ASP A 15 -1.00 -14.68 -6.69
CA ASP A 15 -1.60 -13.97 -7.80
C ASP A 15 -1.62 -12.44 -7.56
N PRO A 16 -1.30 -11.60 -8.57
CA PRO A 16 -1.23 -10.15 -8.42
C PRO A 16 -2.47 -9.48 -7.83
N PHE A 17 -3.67 -9.99 -8.13
CA PHE A 17 -4.91 -9.40 -7.59
C PHE A 17 -4.95 -9.55 -6.06
N HIS A 18 -4.54 -10.70 -5.54
CA HIS A 18 -4.48 -10.95 -4.10
C HIS A 18 -3.38 -10.15 -3.41
N VAL A 19 -2.21 -9.97 -4.05
CA VAL A 19 -1.12 -9.15 -3.50
C VAL A 19 -1.53 -7.68 -3.42
N VAL A 20 -2.11 -7.11 -4.48
CA VAL A 20 -2.58 -5.72 -4.49
C VAL A 20 -3.69 -5.52 -3.47
N ARG A 21 -4.63 -6.48 -3.36
CA ARG A 21 -5.68 -6.45 -2.34
C ARG A 21 -5.11 -6.44 -0.93
N LEU A 22 -4.16 -7.33 -0.63
CA LEU A 22 -3.53 -7.44 0.69
C LEU A 22 -2.84 -6.12 1.09
N ALA A 23 -2.07 -5.52 0.18
CA ALA A 23 -1.42 -4.24 0.40
C ALA A 23 -2.43 -3.10 0.57
N GLY A 24 -3.51 -3.09 -0.22
CA GLY A 24 -4.61 -2.13 -0.10
C GLY A 24 -5.35 -2.22 1.23
N ASP A 25 -5.61 -3.43 1.73
CA ASP A 25 -6.21 -3.67 3.04
C ASP A 25 -5.28 -3.18 4.17
N GLY A 26 -3.97 -3.37 4.03
CA GLY A 26 -2.95 -2.81 4.92
C GLY A 26 -3.00 -1.29 4.97
N LEU A 27 -3.07 -0.63 3.80
CA LEU A 27 -3.22 0.82 3.69
C LEU A 27 -4.50 1.32 4.36
N ASP A 28 -5.62 0.64 4.17
CA ASP A 28 -6.88 1.03 4.80
C ASP A 28 -6.86 0.91 6.32
N ARG A 29 -6.20 -0.13 6.86
CA ARG A 29 -6.02 -0.31 8.29
C ARG A 29 -5.12 0.78 8.87
N CYS A 30 -3.98 1.08 8.24
CA CYS A 30 -3.09 2.15 8.68
C CYS A 30 -3.83 3.50 8.70
N ARG A 31 -4.52 3.84 7.61
CA ARG A 31 -5.33 5.07 7.52
C ARG A 31 -6.38 5.14 8.65
N GLN A 32 -7.09 4.04 8.92
CA GLN A 32 -8.12 4.01 9.97
C GLN A 32 -7.52 4.16 11.37
N ARG A 33 -6.40 3.48 11.64
CA ARG A 33 -5.68 3.55 12.92
C ARG A 33 -5.17 4.95 13.19
N VAL A 34 -4.42 5.53 12.25
CA VAL A 34 -3.87 6.89 12.38
C VAL A 34 -5.00 7.89 12.58
N GLN A 35 -6.08 7.78 11.80
CA GLN A 35 -7.21 8.69 11.95
C GLN A 35 -7.89 8.57 13.32
N GLN A 36 -8.10 7.36 13.83
CA GLN A 36 -8.66 7.20 15.19
C GLN A 36 -7.71 7.74 16.26
N ALA A 37 -6.40 7.56 16.09
CA ALA A 37 -5.41 8.06 17.04
C ALA A 37 -5.36 9.60 17.07
N THR A 38 -5.53 10.27 15.94
CA THR A 38 -5.44 11.73 15.85
C THR A 38 -6.77 12.43 16.14
N THR A 39 -7.91 11.85 15.76
CA THR A 39 -9.23 12.49 15.93
C THR A 39 -10.05 11.92 17.07
N GLY A 40 -9.65 10.80 17.68
CA GLY A 40 -10.37 10.13 18.77
C GLY A 40 -11.68 9.44 18.33
N HIS A 41 -11.93 9.29 17.04
CA HIS A 41 -13.13 8.64 16.52
C HIS A 41 -12.92 7.96 15.18
N ARG A 42 -13.85 7.08 14.80
CA ARG A 42 -13.87 6.51 13.45
C ARG A 42 -14.16 7.61 12.42
N GLY A 43 -13.53 7.50 11.24
CA GLY A 43 -13.49 8.59 10.28
C GLY A 43 -14.83 9.09 9.75
N ARG A 44 -14.92 10.41 9.59
CA ARG A 44 -16.09 11.20 9.19
C ARG A 44 -15.83 11.96 7.89
N SER A 45 -16.91 12.43 7.26
CA SER A 45 -16.84 13.18 6.00
C SER A 45 -16.02 14.46 6.07
N GLY A 46 -15.80 15.04 7.26
CA GLY A 46 -14.95 16.21 7.50
C GLY A 46 -13.46 15.91 7.47
N ASP A 47 -13.07 14.69 7.82
CA ASP A 47 -11.71 14.37 8.21
C ASP A 47 -10.79 14.21 6.98
N PRO A 48 -9.55 14.73 7.01
CA PRO A 48 -8.65 14.70 5.86
C PRO A 48 -8.38 13.29 5.31
N LEU A 49 -8.01 12.35 6.18
CA LEU A 49 -7.70 10.97 5.80
C LEU A 49 -8.94 10.23 5.27
N TYR A 50 -10.12 10.44 5.85
CA TYR A 50 -11.34 9.81 5.37
C TYR A 50 -11.76 10.37 3.99
N ARG A 51 -11.61 11.68 3.77
CA ARG A 51 -11.85 12.31 2.46
C ARG A 51 -10.92 11.74 1.39
N ALA A 52 -9.65 11.48 1.72
CA ALA A 52 -8.65 10.96 0.80
C ALA A 52 -8.77 9.46 0.48
N ARG A 53 -9.62 8.70 1.20
CA ARG A 53 -9.69 7.22 1.14
C ARG A 53 -9.72 6.62 -0.29
N ARG A 54 -10.47 7.21 -1.22
CA ARG A 54 -10.54 6.72 -2.61
C ARG A 54 -9.32 7.12 -3.44
N THR A 55 -8.80 8.33 -3.20
CA THR A 55 -7.60 8.85 -3.88
C THR A 55 -6.37 8.04 -3.49
N LEU A 56 -6.26 7.61 -2.24
CA LEU A 56 -5.18 6.74 -1.76
C LEU A 56 -5.10 5.42 -2.55
N HIS A 57 -6.24 4.86 -2.96
CA HIS A 57 -6.31 3.63 -3.75
C HIS A 57 -6.10 3.83 -5.26
N THR A 58 -6.11 5.07 -5.74
CA THR A 58 -5.91 5.35 -7.16
C THR A 58 -4.41 5.29 -7.47
N GLY A 59 -4.05 4.66 -8.59
CA GLY A 59 -2.65 4.62 -9.04
C GLY A 59 -2.09 6.03 -9.18
N ALA A 60 -0.90 6.30 -8.65
CA ALA A 60 -0.33 7.65 -8.57
C ALA A 60 -0.20 8.31 -9.96
N ASN A 61 0.11 7.52 -10.99
CA ASN A 61 0.17 7.95 -12.38
C ASN A 61 -1.20 8.24 -13.03
N LEU A 62 -2.31 7.90 -12.37
CA LEU A 62 -3.68 8.16 -12.80
C LEU A 62 -4.33 9.32 -12.04
N LEU A 63 -3.64 9.89 -11.06
CA LEU A 63 -4.13 11.04 -10.31
C LEU A 63 -4.00 12.30 -11.15
N THR A 64 -5.08 13.07 -11.26
CA THR A 64 -5.03 14.44 -11.77
C THR A 64 -4.20 15.34 -10.86
N ASP A 65 -3.61 16.41 -11.39
CA ASP A 65 -2.82 17.36 -10.59
C ASP A 65 -3.59 17.91 -9.38
N LYS A 66 -4.89 18.11 -9.54
CA LYS A 66 -5.77 18.56 -8.45
C LYS A 66 -5.87 17.51 -7.34
N GLN A 67 -5.96 16.22 -7.69
CA GLN A 67 -5.97 15.14 -6.70
C GLN A 67 -4.60 14.98 -6.04
N GLN A 68 -3.50 15.07 -6.81
CA GLN A 68 -2.14 15.03 -6.27
C GLN A 68 -1.93 16.15 -5.25
N ARG A 69 -2.25 17.41 -5.60
CA ARG A 69 -2.12 18.55 -4.67
C ARG A 69 -2.91 18.35 -3.38
N ARG A 70 -4.15 17.84 -3.48
CA ARG A 70 -4.99 17.55 -2.31
C ARG A 70 -4.39 16.44 -1.45
N LEU A 71 -3.87 15.38 -2.07
CA LEU A 71 -3.25 14.28 -1.35
C LEU A 71 -1.96 14.73 -0.65
N HIS A 72 -1.09 15.47 -1.34
CA HIS A 72 0.10 16.08 -0.73
C HIS A 72 -0.26 17.00 0.44
N ALA A 73 -1.34 17.79 0.34
CA ALA A 73 -1.80 18.61 1.45
C ALA A 73 -2.21 17.77 2.67
N VAL A 74 -2.77 16.57 2.47
CA VAL A 74 -3.06 15.63 3.57
C VAL A 74 -1.76 15.13 4.21
N PHE A 75 -0.75 14.80 3.40
CA PHE A 75 0.53 14.26 3.91
C PHE A 75 1.45 15.30 4.57
N LYS A 76 1.16 16.60 4.47
CA LYS A 76 1.93 17.64 5.17
C LYS A 76 1.85 17.55 6.70
N ALA A 77 0.83 16.89 7.25
CA ALA A 77 0.72 16.72 8.69
C ALA A 77 1.61 15.55 9.14
N GLU A 78 2.52 15.79 10.09
CA GLU A 78 3.46 14.78 10.59
C GLU A 78 2.75 13.52 11.11
N GLU A 79 1.58 13.71 11.72
CA GLU A 79 0.70 12.65 12.18
C GLU A 79 0.22 11.70 11.06
N HIS A 80 0.30 12.10 9.79
CA HIS A 80 -0.06 11.27 8.64
C HIS A 80 1.14 10.57 7.97
N LEU A 81 2.35 10.72 8.50
CA LEU A 81 3.58 10.17 7.91
C LEU A 81 3.49 8.65 7.69
N GLU A 82 2.93 7.91 8.64
CA GLU A 82 2.74 6.47 8.52
C GLU A 82 1.83 6.09 7.35
N VAL A 83 0.78 6.88 7.10
CA VAL A 83 -0.15 6.67 5.98
C VAL A 83 0.54 6.98 4.65
N GLU A 84 1.34 8.05 4.58
CA GLU A 84 2.11 8.39 3.38
C GLU A 84 3.11 7.29 3.03
N ALA A 85 3.87 6.80 4.00
CA ALA A 85 4.83 5.73 3.80
C ALA A 85 4.15 4.42 3.34
N THR A 86 3.04 4.05 3.98
CA THR A 86 2.25 2.87 3.62
C THR A 86 1.65 3.01 2.21
N TRP A 87 1.14 4.20 1.87
CA TRP A 87 0.65 4.52 0.53
C TRP A 87 1.75 4.40 -0.52
N GLY A 88 2.96 4.90 -0.23
CA GLY A 88 4.11 4.77 -1.12
C GLY A 88 4.46 3.32 -1.45
N ILE A 89 4.45 2.42 -0.45
CA ILE A 89 4.66 0.98 -0.67
C ILE A 89 3.55 0.39 -1.56
N TYR A 90 2.29 0.68 -1.25
CA TYR A 90 1.15 0.22 -2.05
C TYR A 90 1.26 0.69 -3.52
N GLN A 91 1.64 1.95 -3.76
CA GLN A 91 1.82 2.48 -5.11
C GLN A 91 2.99 1.82 -5.86
N ARG A 92 4.09 1.52 -5.18
CA ARG A 92 5.23 0.79 -5.78
C ARG A 92 4.85 -0.64 -6.18
N ILE A 93 3.99 -1.32 -5.40
CA ILE A 93 3.42 -2.63 -5.75
C ILE A 93 2.57 -2.53 -7.02
N ILE A 94 1.64 -1.56 -7.09
CA ILE A 94 0.82 -1.34 -8.28
C ILE A 94 1.70 -1.05 -9.50
N ALA A 95 2.70 -0.17 -9.35
CA ALA A 95 3.59 0.21 -10.44
C ALA A 95 4.38 -1.00 -10.97
N ALA A 96 4.88 -1.86 -10.08
CA ALA A 96 5.61 -3.06 -10.46
C ALA A 96 4.75 -4.04 -11.27
N TYR A 97 3.48 -4.23 -10.92
CA TYR A 97 2.57 -5.10 -11.67
C TYR A 97 2.06 -4.48 -12.98
N ARG A 98 2.00 -3.15 -13.08
CA ARG A 98 1.58 -2.45 -14.30
C ARG A 98 2.72 -2.22 -15.29
N GLU A 99 3.96 -2.48 -14.90
CA GLU A 99 5.12 -2.30 -15.76
C GLU A 99 5.07 -3.29 -16.95
N PRO A 100 5.03 -2.79 -18.20
CA PRO A 100 4.97 -3.65 -19.38
C PRO A 100 6.22 -4.53 -19.56
N ASP A 101 7.40 -4.04 -19.15
CA ASP A 101 8.61 -4.87 -19.15
C ASP A 101 8.64 -5.77 -17.91
N ARG A 102 8.41 -7.08 -18.13
CA ARG A 102 8.39 -8.09 -17.06
C ARG A 102 9.70 -8.15 -16.26
N LYS A 103 10.87 -7.92 -16.88
CA LYS A 103 12.15 -7.92 -16.16
C LYS A 103 12.22 -6.74 -15.22
N LYS A 104 11.84 -5.57 -15.70
CA LYS A 104 11.79 -4.34 -14.91
C LYS A 104 10.74 -4.43 -13.81
N GLY A 105 9.54 -4.93 -14.09
CA GLY A 105 8.50 -5.17 -13.08
C GLY A 105 8.97 -6.10 -11.96
N LYS A 106 9.70 -7.18 -12.31
CA LYS A 106 10.32 -8.08 -11.31
C LYS A 106 11.37 -7.36 -10.47
N GLN A 107 12.22 -6.52 -11.07
CA GLN A 107 13.20 -5.72 -10.33
C GLN A 107 12.52 -4.72 -9.40
N MET A 108 11.46 -4.05 -9.85
CA MET A 108 10.67 -3.12 -9.03
C MET A 108 10.03 -3.83 -7.84
N MET A 109 9.42 -5.01 -8.06
CA MET A 109 8.85 -5.81 -6.98
C MET A 109 9.92 -6.27 -5.98
N LYS A 110 11.08 -6.71 -6.49
CA LYS A 110 12.21 -7.06 -5.62
C LYS A 110 12.66 -5.89 -4.76
N ALA A 111 12.75 -4.68 -5.33
CA ALA A 111 13.09 -3.48 -4.57
C ALA A 111 12.03 -3.12 -3.51
N VAL A 112 10.75 -3.45 -3.73
CA VAL A 112 9.72 -3.33 -2.69
C VAL A 112 9.95 -4.34 -1.58
N ILE A 113 10.15 -5.62 -1.92
CA ILE A 113 10.43 -6.68 -0.95
C ILE A 113 11.66 -6.35 -0.11
N ASP A 114 12.76 -5.95 -0.75
CA ASP A 114 13.99 -5.59 -0.06
C ASP A 114 13.75 -4.39 0.87
N SER A 115 12.97 -3.39 0.44
CA SER A 115 12.60 -2.22 1.26
C SER A 115 11.73 -2.57 2.47
N VAL A 116 10.87 -3.59 2.38
CA VAL A 116 10.04 -4.01 3.53
C VAL A 116 10.77 -5.02 4.44
N THR A 117 11.80 -5.69 3.91
CA THR A 117 12.57 -6.70 4.64
C THR A 117 13.75 -6.09 5.40
N ALA A 118 14.35 -5.01 4.88
CA ALA A 118 15.54 -4.35 5.44
C ALA A 118 15.30 -3.59 6.77
N GLY A 119 14.22 -3.90 7.49
CA GLY A 119 13.84 -3.26 8.74
C GLY A 119 12.83 -2.14 8.52
N VAL A 120 11.56 -2.52 8.37
CA VAL A 120 10.45 -1.56 8.39
C VAL A 120 10.33 -0.95 9.79
N PRO A 121 10.26 0.39 9.93
CA PRO A 121 10.05 1.04 11.22
C PRO A 121 8.90 0.43 12.01
N THR A 122 9.04 0.31 13.32
CA THR A 122 8.01 -0.27 14.21
C THR A 122 6.65 0.40 14.07
N ALA A 123 6.64 1.70 13.73
CA ALA A 123 5.46 2.51 13.46
C ALA A 123 4.64 2.03 12.25
N LEU A 124 5.25 1.39 11.24
CA LEU A 124 4.55 0.88 10.05
C LEU A 124 4.00 -0.53 10.30
N VAL A 125 3.11 -0.63 11.30
CA VAL A 125 2.57 -1.89 11.83
C VAL A 125 1.93 -2.74 10.74
N GLU A 126 1.19 -2.12 9.82
CA GLU A 126 0.46 -2.83 8.77
C GLU A 126 1.38 -3.40 7.69
N ILE A 127 2.45 -2.69 7.34
CA ILE A 127 3.45 -3.17 6.37
C ILE A 127 4.19 -4.40 6.91
N ARG A 128 4.47 -4.45 8.21
CA ARG A 128 5.17 -5.59 8.85
C ARG A 128 4.35 -6.89 8.88
N ARG A 129 3.05 -6.82 8.58
CA ARG A 129 2.13 -7.97 8.55
C ARG A 129 1.84 -8.47 7.14
N LEU A 130 2.33 -7.78 6.12
CA LEU A 130 2.26 -8.21 4.72
C LEU A 130 3.21 -9.38 4.49
#